data_AF-A0A3R8V6H6-F1
#
_entry.id   AF-A0A3R8V6H6-F1
#
_cell.length_a   1.000
_cell.length_b   1.000
_cell.length_c   1.000
_cell.angle_alpha   90.00
_cell.angle_beta   90.00
_cell.angle_gamma   90.00
#
_symmetry.space_group_name_H-M   'P 1'
#
loop_
_entity.id
_entity.type
_entity.pdbx_description
1 polymer ?
#
loop_
_entity_poly.entity_id
_entity_poly.type
_entity_poly.pdbx_seq_one_letter_code
_entity_poly.pdbx_strand_id
1 'polypeptide(L)'
;MTHILYASPPSSLISRSLSEMAKSTRRRKMSSTTISQLRRLLASASLDTKRLLAYEPNVFDDKQLLRLLSSTFNDLEDRKNISLSAKQQLFRALLTCLSNSNPPLLNGRFLAWSEQNLPRFRRTARARPSPLLDLIPQQAAQGLTPDFSPAAALDHVHDQIENACRAEIEEYRQMLLDQHALLNSVKCNDISEDSSHDGYLENPRLRKAHRDALEQFVGCVENNEPLPDPPLNLLPALRKRYQLPSKNARPWLLAQYRLPNQTLHAIFILVALRTGWNPQSVASLTIDNLGGEPGGSLLLQSFKLKTDDKTPAVAISRKDKLAQDAIGLLRSNLYWAKKLKMVPANENRLWIGWSSKPDARQIVADGHLLRRFIDRHNRVHPRFHGHLQEGRSRP
;
A
#
# COMPACT_ATOMS: atom_id res chain seq x y z
N MET A 1 19.07 26.78 32.05
CA MET A 1 18.78 25.58 31.21
C MET A 1 18.70 25.88 29.72
N THR A 2 18.17 27.03 29.29
CA THR A 2 18.22 27.52 27.89
C THR A 2 19.64 27.61 27.34
N HIS A 3 20.65 27.82 28.20
CA HIS A 3 22.05 27.86 27.81
C HIS A 3 22.63 26.54 27.27
N ILE A 4 22.13 25.36 27.67
CA ILE A 4 22.75 24.08 27.23
C ILE A 4 22.46 23.80 25.76
N LEU A 5 21.25 24.07 25.28
CA LEU A 5 20.90 23.86 23.86
C LEU A 5 21.54 24.89 22.91
N TYR A 6 21.92 26.07 23.42
CA TYR A 6 22.63 27.09 22.64
C TYR A 6 24.16 27.03 22.79
N ALA A 7 24.68 26.32 23.81
CA ALA A 7 26.11 26.16 24.06
C ALA A 7 26.64 24.76 23.68
N SER A 8 25.79 23.83 23.25
CA SER A 8 26.26 22.54 22.72
C SER A 8 27.12 22.77 21.47
N PRO A 9 28.33 22.17 21.39
CA PRO A 9 29.17 22.27 20.20
C PRO A 9 28.38 21.90 18.93
N PRO A 10 28.64 22.54 17.77
CA PRO A 10 28.04 22.16 16.50
C PRO A 10 28.27 20.69 16.14
N SER A 11 29.37 20.12 16.64
CA SER A 11 29.76 18.72 16.48
C SER A 11 29.04 17.74 17.42
N SER A 12 28.34 18.24 18.44
CA SER A 12 27.63 17.39 19.40
C SER A 12 26.52 16.57 18.75
N LEU A 13 26.23 15.44 19.37
CA LEU A 13 25.26 14.49 18.84
C LEU A 13 23.83 15.06 18.83
N ILE A 14 23.45 15.94 19.78
CA ILE A 14 22.18 16.70 19.71
C ILE A 14 22.13 17.58 18.48
N SER A 15 23.16 18.39 18.24
CA SER A 15 23.19 19.34 17.12
C SER A 15 23.10 18.61 15.77
N ARG A 16 23.84 17.50 15.63
CA ARG A 16 23.77 16.64 14.44
C ARG A 16 22.42 15.95 14.29
N SER A 17 21.86 15.39 15.37
CA SER A 17 20.54 14.75 15.33
C SER A 17 19.44 15.75 14.95
N LEU A 18 19.47 16.97 15.49
CA LEU A 18 18.53 18.03 15.13
C LEU A 18 18.71 18.49 13.67
N SER A 19 19.95 18.56 13.18
CA SER A 19 20.26 18.85 11.77
C SER A 19 19.73 17.76 10.83
N GLU A 20 19.92 16.48 11.17
CA GLU A 20 19.36 15.35 10.40
C GLU A 20 17.83 15.33 10.44
N MET A 21 17.22 15.66 11.59
CA MET A 21 15.78 15.91 11.66
C MET A 21 15.38 17.03 10.70
N ALA A 22 16.08 18.17 10.71
CA ALA A 22 15.78 19.28 9.81
C ALA A 22 15.93 18.89 8.33
N LYS A 23 16.95 18.10 7.96
CA LYS A 23 17.11 17.55 6.60
C LYS A 23 15.96 16.62 6.23
N SER A 24 15.55 15.72 7.12
CA SER A 24 14.39 14.85 6.92
C SER A 24 13.10 15.67 6.72
N THR A 25 13.00 16.84 7.37
CA THR A 25 11.84 17.74 7.22
C THR A 25 11.81 18.55 5.94
N ARG A 26 12.91 18.67 5.20
CA ARG A 26 12.87 19.22 3.83
C ARG A 26 12.00 18.37 2.91
N ARG A 27 11.89 17.06 3.19
CA ARG A 27 10.95 16.15 2.51
C ARG A 27 9.53 16.20 3.11
N ARG A 28 9.36 16.65 4.36
CA ARG A 28 8.06 16.79 5.05
C ARG A 28 8.15 17.78 6.23
N LYS A 29 7.59 18.99 6.11
CA LYS A 29 7.67 20.03 7.17
C LYS A 29 7.20 19.46 8.52
N MET A 30 8.06 19.54 9.55
CA MET A 30 7.66 19.23 10.92
C MET A 30 6.69 20.28 11.44
N SER A 31 5.70 19.86 12.24
CA SER A 31 4.82 20.82 12.92
C SER A 31 5.61 21.61 13.97
N SER A 32 5.27 22.88 14.15
CA SER A 32 5.82 23.73 15.22
C SER A 32 5.61 23.11 16.60
N THR A 33 4.49 22.40 16.79
CA THR A 33 4.18 21.61 17.98
C THR A 33 5.21 20.51 18.23
N THR A 34 5.62 19.76 17.20
CA THR A 34 6.65 18.72 17.32
C THR A 34 8.00 19.31 17.74
N ILE A 35 8.40 20.43 17.13
CA ILE A 35 9.65 21.13 17.47
C ILE A 35 9.63 21.58 18.94
N SER A 36 8.52 22.18 19.39
CA SER A 36 8.31 22.59 20.78
C SER A 36 8.35 21.41 21.76
N GLN A 37 7.77 20.26 21.38
CA GLN A 37 7.80 19.04 22.18
C GLN A 37 9.22 18.47 22.32
N LEU A 38 10.00 18.47 21.24
CA LEU A 38 11.39 18.00 21.27
C LEU A 38 12.30 18.88 22.10
N ARG A 39 12.13 20.21 22.02
CA ARG A 39 12.88 21.15 22.89
C ARG A 39 12.56 20.91 24.36
N ARG A 40 11.28 20.73 24.70
CA ARG A 40 10.86 20.38 26.08
C ARG A 40 11.45 19.04 26.51
N LEU A 41 11.47 18.05 25.62
CA LEU A 41 12.06 16.73 25.86
C LEU A 41 13.52 16.84 26.25
N LEU A 42 14.34 17.47 25.39
CA LEU A 42 15.78 17.64 25.63
C LEU A 42 16.06 18.47 26.88
N ALA A 43 15.27 19.52 27.13
CA ALA A 43 15.38 20.31 28.35
C ALA A 43 15.06 19.50 29.62
N SER A 44 14.15 18.53 29.52
CA SER A 44 13.73 17.65 30.62
C SER A 44 14.51 16.33 30.70
N ALA A 45 15.39 16.03 29.75
CA ALA A 45 16.15 14.78 29.76
C ALA A 45 17.00 14.65 31.04
N SER A 46 17.27 13.41 31.46
CA SER A 46 18.15 13.10 32.58
C SER A 46 19.52 13.73 32.39
N LEU A 47 20.22 13.98 33.49
CA LEU A 47 21.58 14.53 33.42
C LEU A 47 22.52 13.60 32.64
N ASP A 48 22.32 12.29 32.77
CA ASP A 48 23.07 11.26 32.04
C ASP A 48 22.84 11.37 30.53
N THR A 49 21.58 11.42 30.08
CA THR A 49 21.27 11.59 28.65
C THR A 49 21.79 12.93 28.12
N LYS A 50 21.65 14.03 28.87
CA LYS A 50 22.20 15.34 28.48
C LYS A 50 23.71 15.32 28.34
N ARG A 51 24.42 14.67 29.27
CA ARG A 51 25.88 14.52 29.22
C ARG A 51 26.29 13.71 28.01
N LEU A 52 25.68 12.55 27.81
CA LEU A 52 26.00 11.67 26.67
C LEU A 52 25.72 12.39 25.34
N LEU A 53 24.58 13.03 25.20
CA LEU A 53 24.24 13.76 23.98
C LEU A 53 25.11 14.99 23.66
N ALA A 54 25.86 15.50 24.65
CA ALA A 54 26.79 16.61 24.46
C ALA A 54 28.13 16.18 23.84
N TYR A 55 28.47 14.89 23.87
CA TYR A 55 29.70 14.37 23.27
C TYR A 55 29.64 14.31 21.75
N GLU A 56 30.81 14.28 21.13
CA GLU A 56 30.96 13.97 19.71
C GLU A 56 30.77 12.47 19.46
N PRO A 57 30.11 12.08 18.36
CA PRO A 57 29.85 10.66 18.06
C PRO A 57 31.12 9.79 18.08
N ASN A 58 32.25 10.31 17.59
CA ASN A 58 33.46 9.54 17.38
C ASN A 58 34.19 9.13 18.68
N VAL A 59 33.68 9.54 19.84
CA VAL A 59 34.29 9.27 21.16
C VAL A 59 33.60 8.10 21.88
N PHE A 60 32.47 7.60 21.37
CA PHE A 60 31.71 6.55 22.04
C PHE A 60 32.36 5.17 21.87
N ASP A 61 32.62 4.51 22.99
CA ASP A 61 32.76 3.05 23.01
C ASP A 61 31.38 2.37 22.98
N ASP A 62 31.36 1.06 22.71
CA ASP A 62 30.12 0.26 22.63
C ASP A 62 29.27 0.36 23.91
N LYS A 63 29.91 0.44 25.08
CA LYS A 63 29.23 0.49 26.38
C LYS A 63 28.55 1.84 26.59
N GLN A 64 29.21 2.93 26.22
CA GLN A 64 28.68 4.28 26.27
C GLN A 64 27.56 4.46 25.25
N LEU A 65 27.65 3.83 24.07
CA LEU A 65 26.59 3.85 23.07
C LEU A 65 25.33 3.12 23.56
N LEU A 66 25.49 1.94 24.16
CA LEU A 66 24.37 1.21 24.78
C LEU A 66 23.74 2.02 25.91
N ARG A 67 24.56 2.68 26.72
CA ARG A 67 24.09 3.54 27.81
C ARG A 67 23.36 4.77 27.29
N LEU A 68 23.83 5.39 26.21
CA LEU A 68 23.16 6.52 25.55
C LEU A 68 21.80 6.09 25.01
N LEU A 69 21.74 4.98 24.28
CA LEU A 69 20.49 4.48 23.70
C LEU A 69 19.50 4.08 24.80
N SER A 70 19.95 3.36 25.82
CA SER A 70 19.10 2.92 26.94
C SER A 70 18.59 4.10 27.78
N SER A 71 19.47 5.04 28.14
CA SER A 71 19.08 6.22 28.92
C SER A 71 18.12 7.13 28.14
N THR A 72 18.42 7.40 26.87
CA THR A 72 17.54 8.19 26.00
C THR A 72 16.18 7.51 25.85
N PHE A 73 16.17 6.18 25.71
CA PHE A 73 14.95 5.42 25.59
C PHE A 73 14.09 5.48 26.85
N ASN A 74 14.69 5.26 28.03
CA ASN A 74 13.98 5.33 29.31
C ASN A 74 13.41 6.75 29.55
N ASP A 75 14.23 7.79 29.29
CA ASP A 75 13.79 9.19 29.36
C ASP A 75 12.62 9.47 28.41
N LEU A 76 12.60 8.85 27.24
CA LEU A 76 11.48 8.95 26.31
C LEU A 76 10.25 8.20 26.82
N GLU A 77 10.41 7.00 27.36
CA GLU A 77 9.31 6.15 27.82
C GLU A 77 8.53 6.82 28.97
N ASP A 78 9.23 7.32 29.99
CA ASP A 78 8.65 7.90 31.21
C ASP A 78 7.84 9.18 30.98
N ARG A 79 8.08 9.88 29.87
CA ARG A 79 7.48 11.20 29.60
C ARG A 79 6.10 11.08 28.95
N LYS A 80 5.04 11.03 29.76
CA LYS A 80 3.64 10.97 29.28
C LYS A 80 3.18 12.20 28.48
N ASN A 81 3.77 13.36 28.74
CA ASN A 81 3.38 14.65 28.13
C ASN A 81 3.93 14.88 26.71
N ILE A 82 4.62 13.90 26.14
CA ILE A 82 5.23 13.99 24.82
C ILE A 82 4.52 13.03 23.88
N SER A 83 4.15 13.54 22.69
CA SER A 83 3.48 12.71 21.70
C SER A 83 4.38 11.54 21.28
N LEU A 84 3.76 10.36 21.08
CA LEU A 84 4.47 9.16 20.64
C LEU A 84 5.26 9.39 19.35
N SER A 85 4.68 10.17 18.43
CA SER A 85 5.32 10.54 17.17
C SER A 85 6.59 11.36 17.38
N ALA A 86 6.61 12.29 18.34
CA ALA A 86 7.80 13.07 18.66
C ALA A 86 8.90 12.19 19.28
N LYS A 87 8.53 11.26 20.18
CA LYS A 87 9.47 10.29 20.76
C LYS A 87 10.15 9.44 19.67
N GLN A 88 9.35 8.88 18.76
CA GLN A 88 9.84 8.06 17.64
C GLN A 88 10.73 8.85 16.69
N GLN A 89 10.39 10.11 16.37
CA GLN A 89 11.18 10.94 15.48
C GLN A 89 12.55 11.28 16.07
N LEU A 90 12.61 11.63 17.36
CA LEU A 90 13.88 11.89 18.03
C LEU A 90 14.76 10.64 18.04
N PHE A 91 14.18 9.50 18.40
CA PHE A 91 14.92 8.25 18.50
C PHE A 91 15.44 7.78 17.13
N ARG A 92 14.65 7.93 16.07
CA ARG A 92 15.11 7.65 14.69
C ARG A 92 16.24 8.57 14.26
N ALA A 93 16.14 9.86 14.55
CA ALA A 93 17.19 10.81 14.20
C ALA A 93 18.50 10.51 14.92
N LEU A 94 18.43 10.12 16.18
CA LEU A 94 19.56 9.64 16.96
C LEU A 94 20.21 8.43 16.28
N LEU A 95 19.41 7.42 15.91
CA LEU A 95 19.93 6.24 15.20
C LEU A 95 20.57 6.62 13.85
N THR A 96 19.92 7.47 13.05
CA THR A 96 20.49 7.95 11.77
C THR A 96 21.82 8.69 11.98
N CYS A 97 21.92 9.52 13.01
CA CYS A 97 23.17 10.23 13.33
C CYS A 97 24.30 9.25 13.70
N LEU A 98 23.98 8.17 14.42
CA LEU A 98 24.93 7.14 14.83
C LEU A 98 25.28 6.17 13.69
N SER A 99 24.37 5.93 12.74
CA SER A 99 24.66 5.16 11.51
C SER A 99 25.59 5.93 10.56
N ASN A 100 25.43 7.26 10.50
CA ASN A 100 26.16 8.11 9.57
C ASN A 100 27.48 8.66 10.15
N SER A 101 27.88 8.24 11.36
CA SER A 101 29.20 8.58 11.90
C SER A 101 30.30 7.88 11.08
N ASN A 102 31.52 8.43 11.13
CA ASN A 102 32.68 7.80 10.52
C ASN A 102 33.74 7.56 11.62
N PRO A 103 33.97 6.30 12.04
CA PRO A 103 33.31 5.08 11.56
C PRO A 103 31.84 4.95 12.01
N PRO A 104 31.01 4.12 11.34
CA PRO A 104 29.64 3.84 11.77
C PRO A 104 29.64 3.20 13.16
N LEU A 105 28.93 3.80 14.11
CA LEU A 105 28.92 3.33 15.50
C LEU A 105 27.87 2.25 15.75
N LEU A 106 26.86 2.17 14.88
CA LEU A 106 25.81 1.15 14.97
C LEU A 106 26.26 -0.15 14.30
N ASN A 107 26.74 -1.10 15.10
CA ASN A 107 26.89 -2.50 14.71
C ASN A 107 25.57 -3.29 14.85
N GLY A 108 25.56 -4.55 14.39
CA GLY A 108 24.37 -5.42 14.41
C GLY A 108 23.74 -5.60 15.79
N ARG A 109 24.53 -5.52 16.88
CA ARG A 109 24.03 -5.63 18.26
C ARG A 109 23.14 -4.44 18.64
N PHE A 110 23.48 -3.24 18.18
CA PHE A 110 22.69 -2.03 18.45
C PHE A 110 21.41 -1.99 17.64
N LEU A 111 21.46 -2.45 16.39
CA LEU A 111 20.26 -2.61 15.56
C LEU A 111 19.29 -3.60 16.21
N ALA A 112 19.77 -4.77 16.65
CA ALA A 112 18.97 -5.75 17.38
C ALA A 112 18.38 -5.18 18.68
N TRP A 113 19.16 -4.44 19.47
CA TRP A 113 18.65 -3.77 20.67
C TRP A 113 17.55 -2.75 20.32
N SER A 114 17.74 -1.96 19.27
CA SER A 114 16.76 -0.97 18.84
C SER A 114 15.46 -1.64 18.38
N GLU A 115 15.54 -2.77 17.66
CA GLU A 115 14.39 -3.55 17.20
C GLU A 115 13.59 -4.14 18.37
N GLN A 116 14.26 -4.59 19.43
CA GLN A 116 13.59 -5.11 20.62
C GLN A 116 12.86 -4.02 21.40
N ASN A 117 13.38 -2.80 21.43
CA ASN A 117 12.88 -1.73 22.30
C ASN A 117 11.92 -0.74 21.58
N LEU A 118 12.12 -0.47 20.29
CA LEU A 118 11.22 0.39 19.47
C LEU A 118 9.73 0.01 19.55
N PRO A 119 9.32 -1.27 19.64
CA PRO A 119 7.93 -1.66 19.81
C PRO A 119 7.26 -1.10 21.07
N ARG A 120 8.00 -0.76 22.14
CA ARG A 120 7.41 -0.13 23.34
C ARG A 120 6.96 1.31 23.09
N PHE A 121 7.53 1.98 22.08
CA PHE A 121 6.97 3.23 21.54
C PHE A 121 5.78 2.99 20.60
N ARG A 122 5.11 1.84 20.64
CA ARG A 122 3.82 1.63 19.97
C ARG A 122 2.74 1.59 21.04
N ARG A 123 1.66 2.36 20.89
CA ARG A 123 0.48 2.21 21.76
C ARG A 123 0.04 0.74 21.73
N THR A 124 -0.17 0.17 22.91
CA THR A 124 -0.88 -1.09 23.13
C THR A 124 -2.32 -0.98 22.62
N ALA A 125 -2.49 -1.05 21.31
CA ALA A 125 -3.74 -1.33 20.61
C ALA A 125 -3.40 -1.70 19.15
N ARG A 126 -3.23 -3.00 18.89
CA ARG A 126 -3.37 -3.64 17.57
C ARG A 126 -2.67 -2.95 16.38
N ALA A 127 -1.52 -2.31 16.57
CA ALA A 127 -0.69 -1.91 15.44
C ALA A 127 -0.03 -3.18 14.88
N ARG A 128 -0.63 -3.73 13.81
CA ARG A 128 0.01 -4.78 12.99
C ARG A 128 1.43 -4.33 12.63
N PRO A 129 2.42 -5.24 12.60
CA PRO A 129 3.74 -4.92 12.09
C PRO A 129 3.61 -4.27 10.71
N SER A 130 4.36 -3.20 10.48
CA SER A 130 4.42 -2.56 9.17
C SER A 130 5.12 -3.54 8.23
N PRO A 131 4.48 -4.04 7.16
CA PRO A 131 5.11 -4.98 6.23
C PRO A 131 6.40 -4.42 5.60
N LEU A 132 6.55 -3.09 5.58
CA LEU A 132 7.76 -2.37 5.16
C LEU A 132 8.99 -2.57 6.07
N LEU A 133 8.80 -2.95 7.33
CA LEU A 133 9.92 -3.22 8.25
C LEU A 133 10.36 -4.69 8.21
N ASP A 134 9.46 -5.60 7.81
CA ASP A 134 9.79 -7.01 7.55
C ASP A 134 10.51 -7.19 6.20
N LEU A 135 10.61 -6.12 5.40
CA LEU A 135 11.30 -6.05 4.10
C LEU A 135 12.78 -5.65 4.20
N ILE A 136 13.30 -5.36 5.41
CA ILE A 136 14.75 -5.15 5.59
C ILE A 136 15.41 -6.54 5.63
N PRO A 137 16.39 -6.85 4.75
CA PRO A 137 17.00 -8.17 4.71
C PRO A 137 17.68 -8.53 6.03
N GLN A 138 17.34 -9.68 6.62
CA GLN A 138 18.05 -10.29 7.75
C GLN A 138 19.55 -10.59 7.46
N GLN A 139 20.03 -10.32 6.24
CA GLN A 139 21.45 -10.39 5.88
C GLN A 139 22.32 -9.44 6.73
N ALA A 140 21.76 -8.33 7.21
CA ALA A 140 22.45 -7.44 8.15
C ALA A 140 22.74 -8.10 9.52
N ALA A 141 21.95 -9.11 9.92
CA ALA A 141 22.19 -9.87 11.14
C ALA A 141 23.24 -10.98 10.96
N GLN A 142 23.59 -11.34 9.72
CA GLN A 142 24.57 -12.39 9.39
C GLN A 142 25.96 -11.84 9.07
N GLY A 143 26.20 -10.53 9.21
CA GLY A 143 27.52 -9.92 8.97
C GLY A 143 27.94 -9.88 7.50
N LEU A 144 27.10 -10.34 6.58
CA LEU A 144 27.28 -10.13 5.14
C LEU A 144 26.79 -8.72 4.83
N THR A 145 27.70 -7.77 4.62
CA THR A 145 27.39 -6.46 4.06
C THR A 145 26.78 -6.68 2.68
N PRO A 146 25.46 -6.51 2.48
CA PRO A 146 24.93 -6.52 1.13
C PRO A 146 25.43 -5.23 0.50
N ASP A 147 26.12 -5.32 -0.63
CA ASP A 147 26.60 -4.18 -1.43
C ASP A 147 25.44 -3.44 -2.13
N PHE A 148 24.24 -3.55 -1.57
CA PHE A 148 23.02 -2.95 -2.09
C PHE A 148 22.76 -1.65 -1.36
N SER A 149 22.91 -0.54 -2.08
CA SER A 149 22.37 0.74 -1.66
C SER A 149 20.89 0.53 -1.26
N PRO A 150 20.45 0.98 -0.07
CA PRO A 150 19.05 0.90 0.36
C PRO A 150 18.06 1.49 -0.65
N ALA A 151 18.52 2.41 -1.52
CA ALA A 151 17.73 2.94 -2.62
C ALA A 151 17.44 1.88 -3.69
N ALA A 152 18.45 1.11 -4.11
CA ALA A 152 18.30 0.05 -5.12
C ALA A 152 17.37 -1.07 -4.65
N ALA A 153 17.42 -1.41 -3.36
CA ALA A 153 16.50 -2.38 -2.76
C ALA A 153 15.04 -1.87 -2.79
N LEU A 154 14.83 -0.57 -2.52
CA LEU A 154 13.50 0.04 -2.55
C LEU A 154 12.93 0.14 -3.97
N ASP A 155 13.77 0.53 -4.93
CA ASP A 155 13.41 0.60 -6.35
C ASP A 155 12.98 -0.78 -6.87
N HIS A 156 13.72 -1.83 -6.52
CA HIS A 156 13.36 -3.20 -6.85
C HIS A 156 12.00 -3.63 -6.27
N VAL A 157 11.68 -3.25 -5.03
CA VAL A 157 10.36 -3.53 -4.44
C VAL A 157 9.24 -2.77 -5.17
N HIS A 158 9.48 -1.52 -5.55
CA HIS A 158 8.52 -0.73 -6.32
C HIS A 158 8.25 -1.36 -7.69
N ASP A 159 9.29 -1.79 -8.40
CA ASP A 159 9.17 -2.47 -9.68
C ASP A 159 8.38 -3.77 -9.56
N GLN A 160 8.61 -4.55 -8.50
CA GLN A 160 7.84 -5.78 -8.25
C GLN A 160 6.35 -5.51 -8.03
N ILE A 161 6.01 -4.50 -7.21
CA ILE A 161 4.60 -4.14 -6.96
C ILE A 161 3.95 -3.62 -8.25
N GLU A 162 4.66 -2.80 -9.03
CA GLU A 162 4.18 -2.31 -10.30
C GLU A 162 3.93 -3.46 -11.30
N ASN A 163 4.89 -4.38 -11.43
CA ASN A 163 4.76 -5.54 -12.31
C ASN A 163 3.59 -6.44 -11.89
N ALA A 164 3.36 -6.60 -10.59
CA ALA A 164 2.18 -7.29 -10.05
C ALA A 164 0.87 -6.59 -10.46
N CYS A 165 0.81 -5.25 -10.33
CA CYS A 165 -0.36 -4.47 -10.75
C CYS A 165 -0.60 -4.59 -12.26
N ARG A 166 0.47 -4.54 -13.06
CA ARG A 166 0.44 -4.73 -14.51
C ARG A 166 -0.14 -6.10 -14.87
N ALA A 167 0.39 -7.16 -14.27
CA ALA A 167 -0.08 -8.52 -14.52
C ALA A 167 -1.58 -8.69 -14.23
N GLU A 168 -2.08 -8.14 -13.11
CA GLU A 168 -3.50 -8.21 -12.76
C GLU A 168 -4.39 -7.44 -13.75
N ILE A 169 -3.93 -6.27 -14.23
CA ILE A 169 -4.66 -5.48 -15.23
C ILE A 169 -4.67 -6.18 -16.60
N GLU A 170 -3.55 -6.77 -17.03
CA GLU A 170 -3.48 -7.55 -18.27
C GLU A 170 -4.32 -8.83 -18.19
N GLU A 171 -4.34 -9.53 -17.06
CA GLU A 171 -5.19 -10.71 -16.86
C GLU A 171 -6.67 -10.35 -16.97
N TYR A 172 -7.08 -9.21 -16.41
CA TYR A 172 -8.43 -8.69 -16.60
C TYR A 172 -8.74 -8.37 -18.07
N ARG A 173 -7.80 -7.77 -18.82
CA ARG A 173 -8.00 -7.52 -20.26
C ARG A 173 -8.12 -8.82 -21.04
N GLN A 174 -7.29 -9.80 -20.73
CA GLN A 174 -7.38 -11.12 -21.35
C GLN A 174 -8.74 -11.76 -21.05
N MET A 175 -9.25 -11.61 -19.82
CA MET A 175 -10.61 -12.06 -19.48
C MET A 175 -11.68 -11.38 -20.34
N LEU A 176 -11.56 -10.08 -20.63
CA LEU A 176 -12.47 -9.38 -21.52
C LEU A 176 -12.37 -9.89 -22.96
N LEU A 177 -11.17 -10.10 -23.47
CA LEU A 177 -10.95 -10.63 -24.82
C LEU A 177 -11.51 -12.04 -24.95
N ASP A 178 -11.24 -12.91 -23.98
CA ASP A 178 -11.79 -14.26 -23.91
C ASP A 178 -13.32 -14.23 -23.81
N GLN A 179 -13.89 -13.37 -22.96
CA GLN A 179 -15.34 -13.20 -22.86
C GLN A 179 -15.92 -12.75 -24.21
N HIS A 180 -15.30 -11.76 -24.86
CA HIS A 180 -15.76 -11.26 -26.15
C HIS A 180 -15.64 -12.32 -27.25
N ALA A 181 -14.56 -13.11 -27.26
CA ALA A 181 -14.37 -14.21 -28.20
C ALA A 181 -15.42 -15.30 -27.98
N LEU A 182 -15.61 -15.73 -26.72
CA LEU A 182 -16.62 -16.73 -26.36
C LEU A 182 -18.03 -16.27 -26.73
N LEU A 183 -18.37 -15.02 -26.42
CA LEU A 183 -19.67 -14.44 -26.77
C LEU A 183 -19.81 -14.23 -28.28
N ASN A 184 -18.78 -13.88 -29.03
CA ASN A 184 -18.91 -13.61 -30.47
C ASN A 184 -18.68 -14.81 -31.37
N SER A 185 -18.81 -15.99 -30.81
CA SER A 185 -18.70 -17.23 -31.54
C SER A 185 -20.15 -17.85 -31.84
N VAL A 186 -20.43 -18.34 -33.06
CA VAL A 186 -21.52 -18.97 -33.91
C VAL A 186 -21.27 -20.42 -34.46
N LYS A 187 -21.81 -21.48 -33.82
CA LYS A 187 -21.77 -22.95 -34.15
C LYS A 187 -20.53 -23.83 -33.80
N CYS A 188 -20.69 -24.72 -32.81
CA CYS A 188 -20.72 -26.17 -33.01
C CYS A 188 -21.51 -26.88 -31.89
N ASN A 189 -22.28 -27.90 -32.28
CA ASN A 189 -22.90 -28.85 -31.35
C ASN A 189 -21.87 -29.97 -31.11
N ASP A 190 -21.71 -30.37 -29.85
CA ASP A 190 -20.79 -31.38 -29.32
C ASP A 190 -19.35 -30.91 -29.04
N ILE A 191 -19.07 -30.74 -27.74
CA ILE A 191 -17.73 -30.52 -27.18
C ILE A 191 -17.29 -31.85 -26.56
N SER A 192 -16.41 -32.58 -27.24
CA SER A 192 -15.63 -33.68 -26.62
C SER A 192 -14.25 -33.19 -26.20
N GLU A 193 -13.66 -33.85 -25.21
CA GLU A 193 -12.51 -33.39 -24.42
C GLU A 193 -11.15 -33.37 -25.13
N ASP A 194 -11.07 -33.79 -26.40
CA ASP A 194 -9.79 -34.19 -27.02
C ASP A 194 -9.15 -33.21 -28.01
N SER A 195 -9.64 -31.97 -28.13
CA SER A 195 -8.97 -30.97 -28.99
C SER A 195 -7.94 -30.15 -28.20
N SER A 196 -6.70 -30.61 -28.27
CA SER A 196 -5.53 -29.77 -28.11
C SER A 196 -5.61 -28.57 -29.05
N HIS A 197 -5.31 -27.39 -28.51
CA HIS A 197 -5.03 -26.12 -29.20
C HIS A 197 -5.37 -26.02 -30.69
N ASP A 198 -6.59 -25.59 -31.03
CA ASP A 198 -6.91 -24.46 -31.92
C ASP A 198 -8.37 -24.55 -32.35
N GLY A 199 -9.08 -23.41 -32.31
CA GLY A 199 -10.46 -23.31 -32.81
C GLY A 199 -11.51 -23.00 -31.75
N TYR A 200 -11.44 -21.80 -31.17
CA TYR A 200 -12.55 -21.23 -30.39
C TYR A 200 -13.69 -20.86 -31.34
N LEU A 201 -14.57 -21.83 -31.57
CA LEU A 201 -15.71 -21.65 -32.44
C LEU A 201 -16.98 -22.14 -31.69
N GLU A 202 -17.70 -21.14 -31.17
CA GLU A 202 -18.96 -20.71 -31.77
C GLU A 202 -20.28 -21.29 -31.09
N ASN A 203 -20.90 -20.65 -30.05
CA ASN A 203 -22.08 -21.21 -29.31
C ASN A 203 -23.27 -20.22 -29.05
N PRO A 204 -24.38 -20.31 -29.80
CA PRO A 204 -25.57 -19.45 -29.62
C PRO A 204 -26.27 -19.55 -28.26
N ARG A 205 -26.20 -20.72 -27.60
CA ARG A 205 -26.81 -20.92 -26.27
C ARG A 205 -26.08 -20.11 -25.20
N LEU A 206 -24.76 -19.98 -25.31
CA LEU A 206 -23.95 -19.19 -24.38
C LEU A 206 -24.27 -17.70 -24.49
N ARG A 207 -24.42 -17.17 -25.72
CA ARG A 207 -24.86 -15.79 -25.95
C ARG A 207 -26.22 -15.51 -25.32
N LYS A 208 -27.19 -16.38 -25.58
CA LYS A 208 -28.54 -16.24 -25.02
C LYS A 208 -28.49 -16.31 -23.50
N ALA A 209 -27.86 -17.33 -22.92
CA ALA A 209 -27.73 -17.46 -21.47
C ALA A 209 -26.99 -16.28 -20.81
N HIS A 210 -25.96 -15.73 -21.46
CA HIS A 210 -25.27 -14.52 -20.98
C HIS A 210 -26.18 -13.29 -21.04
N ARG A 211 -26.93 -13.11 -22.13
CA ARG A 211 -27.91 -12.04 -22.28
C ARG A 211 -29.03 -12.15 -21.26
N ASP A 212 -29.66 -13.33 -21.15
CA ASP A 212 -30.74 -13.61 -20.20
C ASP A 212 -30.25 -13.37 -18.76
N ALA A 213 -29.03 -13.80 -18.43
CA ALA A 213 -28.41 -13.54 -17.14
C ALA A 213 -28.18 -12.05 -16.86
N LEU A 214 -27.77 -11.30 -17.88
CA LEU A 214 -27.56 -9.86 -17.79
C LEU A 214 -28.89 -9.12 -17.62
N GLU A 215 -29.91 -9.48 -18.40
CA GLU A 215 -31.26 -8.92 -18.31
C GLU A 215 -31.88 -9.20 -16.94
N GLN A 216 -31.77 -10.44 -16.45
CA GLN A 216 -32.21 -10.81 -15.12
C GLN A 216 -31.46 -10.03 -14.03
N PHE A 217 -30.14 -9.89 -14.17
CA PHE A 217 -29.33 -9.10 -13.24
C PHE A 217 -29.76 -7.64 -13.22
N VAL A 218 -29.95 -7.03 -14.40
CA VAL A 218 -30.41 -5.64 -14.52
C VAL A 218 -31.78 -5.49 -13.85
N GLY A 219 -32.74 -6.35 -14.17
CA GLY A 219 -34.09 -6.32 -13.58
C GLY A 219 -34.06 -6.36 -12.05
N CYS A 220 -33.25 -7.25 -11.46
CA CYS A 220 -33.13 -7.31 -10.00
C CYS A 220 -32.49 -6.05 -9.40
N VAL A 221 -31.49 -5.45 -10.05
CA VAL A 221 -30.90 -4.19 -9.58
C VAL A 221 -31.91 -3.04 -9.66
N GLU A 222 -32.69 -2.95 -10.75
CA GLU A 222 -33.69 -1.89 -10.93
C GLU A 222 -34.83 -1.97 -9.90
N ASN A 223 -35.23 -3.18 -9.51
CA ASN A 223 -36.28 -3.42 -8.54
C ASN A 223 -35.78 -3.47 -7.09
N ASN A 224 -34.48 -3.25 -6.86
CA ASN A 224 -33.82 -3.41 -5.55
C ASN A 224 -34.05 -4.81 -4.93
N GLU A 225 -34.12 -5.82 -5.78
CA GLU A 225 -34.28 -7.24 -5.44
C GLU A 225 -32.91 -7.89 -5.17
N PRO A 226 -32.88 -8.99 -4.40
CA PRO A 226 -31.66 -9.77 -4.23
C PRO A 226 -31.13 -10.26 -5.58
N LEU A 227 -29.83 -10.06 -5.82
CA LEU A 227 -29.17 -10.48 -7.06
C LEU A 227 -29.31 -12.01 -7.24
N PRO A 228 -29.79 -12.49 -8.40
CA PRO A 228 -30.00 -13.90 -8.66
C PRO A 228 -28.66 -14.62 -8.74
N ASP A 229 -28.60 -15.87 -8.31
CA ASP A 229 -27.44 -16.71 -8.59
C ASP A 229 -27.20 -16.75 -10.10
N PRO A 230 -25.95 -16.60 -10.56
CA PRO A 230 -25.69 -16.54 -11.99
C PRO A 230 -26.16 -17.86 -12.62
N PRO A 231 -26.98 -17.81 -13.68
CA PRO A 231 -27.46 -19.04 -14.34
C PRO A 231 -26.34 -19.75 -15.10
N LEU A 232 -25.16 -19.13 -15.20
CA LEU A 232 -23.97 -19.66 -15.86
C LEU A 232 -23.04 -20.31 -14.84
N ASN A 233 -22.90 -21.63 -14.95
CA ASN A 233 -21.85 -22.38 -14.27
C ASN A 233 -20.57 -22.31 -15.10
N LEU A 234 -19.54 -21.62 -14.59
CA LEU A 234 -18.24 -21.61 -15.25
C LEU A 234 -17.54 -22.94 -15.07
N LEU A 235 -16.96 -23.44 -16.17
CA LEU A 235 -16.11 -24.62 -16.16
C LEU A 235 -14.97 -24.45 -15.13
N PRO A 236 -14.57 -25.51 -14.41
CA PRO A 236 -13.46 -25.45 -13.45
C PRO A 236 -12.17 -24.85 -14.05
N ALA A 237 -11.89 -25.14 -15.32
CA ALA A 237 -10.74 -24.59 -16.04
C ALA A 237 -10.78 -23.05 -16.14
N LEU A 238 -11.91 -22.47 -16.56
CA LEU A 238 -12.09 -21.02 -16.63
C LEU A 238 -12.04 -20.38 -15.24
N ARG A 239 -12.67 -21.02 -14.24
CA ARG A 239 -12.60 -20.55 -12.84
C ARG A 239 -11.16 -20.54 -12.31
N LYS A 240 -10.37 -21.56 -12.63
CA LYS A 240 -8.96 -21.65 -12.27
C LYS A 240 -8.13 -20.59 -13.00
N ARG A 241 -8.36 -20.42 -14.31
CA ARG A 241 -7.67 -19.42 -15.14
C ARG A 241 -7.85 -18.01 -14.60
N TYR A 242 -9.08 -17.64 -14.22
CA TYR A 242 -9.43 -16.31 -13.70
C TYR A 242 -9.49 -16.24 -12.17
N GLN A 243 -9.07 -17.30 -11.49
CA GLN A 243 -8.99 -17.41 -10.02
C GLN A 243 -10.25 -16.94 -9.28
N LEU A 244 -11.42 -17.31 -9.81
CA LEU A 244 -12.70 -16.88 -9.26
C LEU A 244 -12.96 -17.60 -7.92
N PRO A 245 -13.14 -16.86 -6.80
CA PRO A 245 -13.11 -17.41 -5.44
C PRO A 245 -14.32 -18.27 -5.05
N SER A 246 -15.29 -18.50 -5.94
CA SER A 246 -16.50 -19.27 -5.63
C SER A 246 -17.11 -19.91 -6.89
N LYS A 247 -18.19 -20.68 -6.73
CA LYS A 247 -19.06 -21.11 -7.85
C LYS A 247 -19.73 -19.91 -8.56
N ASN A 248 -19.63 -18.70 -7.99
CA ASN A 248 -20.26 -17.51 -8.54
C ASN A 248 -19.52 -17.02 -9.79
N ALA A 249 -20.16 -17.18 -10.95
CA ALA A 249 -19.69 -16.68 -12.22
C ALA A 249 -19.85 -15.16 -12.42
N ARG A 250 -20.51 -14.44 -11.50
CA ARG A 250 -20.83 -13.01 -11.66
C ARG A 250 -19.62 -12.13 -12.01
N PRO A 251 -18.43 -12.26 -11.38
CA PRO A 251 -17.30 -11.40 -11.72
C PRO A 251 -16.83 -11.56 -13.17
N TRP A 252 -16.92 -12.77 -13.71
CA TRP A 252 -16.64 -13.03 -15.12
C TRP A 252 -17.78 -12.53 -15.99
N LEU A 253 -19.03 -12.87 -15.64
CA LEU A 253 -20.23 -12.53 -16.40
C LEU A 253 -20.37 -11.02 -16.64
N LEU A 254 -20.04 -10.23 -15.62
CA LEU A 254 -20.12 -8.78 -15.65
C LEU A 254 -18.76 -8.11 -15.85
N ALA A 255 -17.71 -8.84 -16.21
CA ALA A 255 -16.37 -8.27 -16.38
C ALA A 255 -16.39 -7.05 -17.31
N GLN A 256 -17.15 -7.10 -18.41
CA GLN A 256 -17.31 -5.97 -19.34
C GLN A 256 -17.94 -4.71 -18.70
N TYR A 257 -18.74 -4.88 -17.66
CA TYR A 257 -19.52 -3.81 -17.03
C TYR A 257 -18.96 -3.40 -15.66
N ARG A 258 -18.23 -4.28 -14.98
CA ARG A 258 -17.78 -4.07 -13.60
C ARG A 258 -16.39 -4.65 -13.41
N LEU A 259 -15.52 -3.85 -12.78
CA LEU A 259 -14.20 -4.32 -12.41
C LEU A 259 -14.28 -5.35 -11.28
N PRO A 260 -13.62 -6.51 -11.39
CA PRO A 260 -13.38 -7.40 -10.26
C PRO A 260 -12.67 -6.65 -9.13
N ASN A 261 -12.98 -7.01 -7.87
CA ASN A 261 -12.34 -6.36 -6.73
C ASN A 261 -10.81 -6.48 -6.76
N GLN A 262 -10.24 -7.59 -7.26
CA GLN A 262 -8.79 -7.77 -7.36
C GLN A 262 -8.16 -6.73 -8.30
N THR A 263 -8.69 -6.58 -9.51
CA THR A 263 -8.27 -5.54 -10.47
C THR A 263 -8.44 -4.14 -9.89
N LEU A 264 -9.54 -3.87 -9.18
CA LEU A 264 -9.77 -2.59 -8.51
C LEU A 264 -8.69 -2.27 -7.46
N HIS A 265 -8.22 -3.27 -6.70
CA HIS A 265 -7.13 -3.12 -5.74
C HIS A 265 -5.77 -2.93 -6.43
N ALA A 266 -5.48 -3.65 -7.51
CA ALA A 266 -4.27 -3.44 -8.30
C ALA A 266 -4.19 -1.99 -8.83
N ILE A 267 -5.30 -1.49 -9.38
CA ILE A 267 -5.40 -0.09 -9.81
C ILE A 267 -5.21 0.87 -8.63
N PHE A 268 -5.82 0.59 -7.48
CA PHE A 268 -5.65 1.40 -6.27
C PHE A 268 -4.18 1.52 -5.84
N ILE A 269 -3.46 0.40 -5.81
CA ILE A 269 -2.04 0.35 -5.46
C ILE A 269 -1.21 1.12 -6.50
N LEU A 270 -1.48 0.91 -7.78
CA LEU A 270 -0.79 1.62 -8.87
C LEU A 270 -0.97 3.14 -8.76
N VAL A 271 -2.19 3.62 -8.50
CA VAL A 271 -2.46 5.05 -8.29
C VAL A 271 -1.73 5.57 -7.05
N ALA A 272 -1.70 4.80 -5.96
CA ALA A 272 -0.94 5.16 -4.76
C ALA A 272 0.57 5.29 -5.04
N LEU A 273 1.15 4.36 -5.81
CA LEU A 273 2.56 4.40 -6.22
C LEU A 273 2.88 5.63 -7.07
N ARG A 274 2.04 5.95 -8.05
CA ARG A 274 2.28 7.09 -8.96
C ARG A 274 2.10 8.45 -8.29
N THR A 275 1.16 8.55 -7.36
CA THR A 275 0.84 9.83 -6.71
C THR A 275 1.63 10.06 -5.41
N GLY A 276 2.15 9.00 -4.79
CA GLY A 276 2.73 9.06 -3.45
C GLY A 276 1.71 9.45 -2.37
N TRP A 277 0.42 9.42 -2.67
CA TRP A 277 -0.63 9.78 -1.73
C TRP A 277 -0.84 8.68 -0.68
N ASN A 278 -1.36 9.08 0.49
CA ASN A 278 -1.81 8.09 1.46
C ASN A 278 -3.09 7.39 0.96
N PRO A 279 -3.36 6.13 1.40
CA PRO A 279 -4.51 5.36 0.94
C PRO A 279 -5.86 6.07 1.08
N GLN A 280 -6.07 6.83 2.15
CA GLN A 280 -7.33 7.56 2.35
C GLN A 280 -7.54 8.65 1.29
N SER A 281 -6.45 9.29 0.84
CA SER A 281 -6.49 10.30 -0.22
C SER A 281 -6.72 9.66 -1.59
N VAL A 282 -6.15 8.48 -1.84
CA VAL A 282 -6.46 7.70 -3.05
C VAL A 282 -7.93 7.30 -3.04
N ALA A 283 -8.44 6.74 -1.94
CA ALA A 283 -9.83 6.30 -1.80
C ALA A 283 -10.89 7.41 -1.89
N SER A 284 -10.49 8.67 -1.76
CA SER A 284 -11.37 9.84 -1.91
C SER A 284 -11.37 10.43 -3.32
N LEU A 285 -10.62 9.83 -4.25
CA LEU A 285 -10.60 10.27 -5.64
C LEU A 285 -11.98 10.16 -6.29
N THR A 286 -12.43 11.26 -6.89
CA THR A 286 -13.69 11.35 -7.63
C THR A 286 -13.45 11.65 -9.11
N ILE A 287 -14.45 11.39 -9.96
CA ILE A 287 -14.37 11.68 -11.40
C ILE A 287 -14.18 13.17 -11.67
N ASP A 288 -14.76 14.05 -10.84
CA ASP A 288 -14.64 15.51 -10.95
C ASP A 288 -13.21 16.01 -10.69
N ASN A 289 -12.38 15.19 -10.04
CA ASN A 289 -10.98 15.51 -9.79
C ASN A 289 -10.01 14.87 -10.79
N LEU A 290 -10.53 14.32 -11.90
CA LEU A 290 -9.74 13.83 -13.03
C LEU A 290 -9.73 14.87 -14.15
N GLY A 291 -8.75 15.77 -14.14
CA GLY A 291 -8.55 16.75 -15.21
C GLY A 291 -7.84 16.16 -16.42
N GLY A 292 -8.12 16.69 -17.61
CA GLY A 292 -7.27 16.50 -18.79
C GLY A 292 -6.35 17.70 -18.97
N GLU A 293 -5.07 17.47 -19.25
CA GLU A 293 -4.13 18.53 -19.63
C GLU A 293 -3.91 18.57 -21.15
N PRO A 294 -3.54 19.74 -21.71
CA PRO A 294 -3.07 19.84 -23.08
C PRO A 294 -1.94 18.83 -23.34
N GLY A 295 -2.04 18.04 -24.41
CA GLY A 295 -1.07 16.99 -24.73
C GLY A 295 -1.45 15.58 -24.24
N GLY A 296 -2.61 15.42 -23.58
CA GLY A 296 -3.19 14.12 -23.25
C GLY A 296 -2.64 13.50 -21.95
N SER A 297 -2.01 14.29 -21.10
CA SER A 297 -1.73 13.92 -19.71
C SER A 297 -3.02 13.98 -18.87
N LEU A 298 -3.10 13.17 -17.82
CA LEU A 298 -4.21 13.19 -16.86
C LEU A 298 -3.76 13.86 -15.57
N LEU A 299 -4.49 14.88 -15.11
CA LEU A 299 -4.25 15.52 -13.83
C LEU A 299 -5.11 14.86 -12.77
N LEU A 300 -4.46 14.26 -11.76
CA LEU A 300 -5.12 13.67 -10.61
C LEU A 300 -5.05 14.64 -9.43
N GLN A 301 -6.19 14.94 -8.82
CA GLN A 301 -6.27 15.60 -7.53
C GLN A 301 -7.29 14.88 -6.65
N SER A 302 -7.20 14.96 -5.33
CA SER A 302 -8.18 14.39 -4.42
C SER A 302 -8.45 15.34 -3.27
N PHE A 303 -9.55 15.13 -2.55
CA PHE A 303 -9.99 15.96 -1.46
C PHE A 303 -9.89 15.24 -0.12
N LYS A 304 -9.17 15.83 0.84
CA LYS A 304 -9.02 15.28 2.18
C LYS A 304 -10.15 15.79 3.08
N LEU A 305 -11.17 14.96 3.26
CA LEU A 305 -12.33 15.24 4.11
C LEU A 305 -11.97 15.76 5.53
N LYS A 306 -10.86 15.30 6.13
CA LYS A 306 -10.49 15.68 7.51
C LYS A 306 -9.90 17.08 7.65
N THR A 307 -9.24 17.57 6.61
CA THR A 307 -8.49 18.82 6.67
C THR A 307 -9.06 19.88 5.74
N ASP A 308 -10.14 19.56 5.03
CA ASP A 308 -10.72 20.42 3.98
C ASP A 308 -9.65 20.91 2.99
N ASP A 309 -8.71 20.02 2.67
CA ASP A 309 -7.51 20.35 1.91
C ASP A 309 -7.39 19.42 0.71
N LYS A 310 -6.93 19.98 -0.41
CA LYS A 310 -6.69 19.19 -1.62
C LYS A 310 -5.33 18.49 -1.53
N THR A 311 -5.20 17.32 -2.13
CA THR A 311 -3.87 16.76 -2.37
C THR A 311 -3.12 17.63 -3.38
N PRO A 312 -1.77 17.59 -3.38
CA PRO A 312 -1.00 18.11 -4.50
C PRO A 312 -1.48 17.44 -5.79
N ALA A 313 -1.72 18.24 -6.82
CA ALA A 313 -2.10 17.72 -8.12
C ALA A 313 -0.92 16.93 -8.73
N VAL A 314 -1.20 15.76 -9.30
CA VAL A 314 -0.20 14.88 -9.89
C VAL A 314 -0.56 14.64 -11.35
N ALA A 315 0.33 15.04 -12.26
CA ALA A 315 0.15 14.78 -13.68
C ALA A 315 0.66 13.36 -14.03
N ILE A 316 -0.22 12.52 -14.56
CA ILE A 316 0.11 11.24 -15.17
C ILE A 316 0.41 11.48 -16.64
N SER A 317 1.68 11.30 -17.01
CA SER A 317 2.14 11.46 -18.39
C SER A 317 1.37 10.57 -19.36
N ARG A 318 1.13 11.06 -20.57
CA ARG A 318 0.58 10.26 -21.69
C ARG A 318 1.43 9.02 -22.02
N LYS A 319 2.73 9.03 -21.67
CA LYS A 319 3.65 7.90 -21.85
C LYS A 319 3.43 6.79 -20.82
N ASP A 320 2.83 7.08 -19.66
CA ASP A 320 2.50 6.08 -18.65
C ASP A 320 1.18 5.38 -19.02
N LYS A 321 1.25 4.50 -20.02
CA LYS A 321 0.08 3.78 -20.55
C LYS A 321 -0.64 2.98 -19.48
N LEU A 322 0.10 2.33 -18.60
CA LEU A 322 -0.47 1.52 -17.53
C LEU A 322 -1.35 2.36 -16.60
N ALA A 323 -0.86 3.52 -16.14
CA ALA A 323 -1.65 4.41 -15.29
C ALA A 323 -2.83 5.05 -16.04
N GLN A 324 -2.62 5.48 -17.28
CA GLN A 324 -3.69 6.03 -18.14
C GLN A 324 -4.84 5.03 -18.31
N ASP A 325 -4.51 3.79 -18.63
CA ASP A 325 -5.49 2.74 -18.84
C ASP A 325 -6.19 2.37 -17.53
N ALA A 326 -5.45 2.30 -16.42
CA ALA A 326 -6.02 2.06 -15.10
C ALA A 326 -7.07 3.12 -14.71
N ILE A 327 -6.80 4.40 -14.97
CA ILE A 327 -7.78 5.48 -14.76
C ILE A 327 -8.97 5.35 -15.74
N GLY A 328 -8.71 4.96 -16.99
CA GLY A 328 -9.76 4.65 -17.97
C GLY A 328 -10.71 3.55 -17.49
N LEU A 329 -10.17 2.47 -16.93
CA LEU A 329 -10.94 1.36 -16.35
C LEU A 329 -11.82 1.83 -15.17
N LEU A 330 -11.30 2.70 -14.29
CA LEU A 330 -12.09 3.27 -13.19
C LEU A 330 -13.26 4.12 -13.69
N ARG A 331 -13.03 4.97 -14.72
CA ARG A 331 -14.08 5.77 -15.33
C ARG A 331 -15.17 4.89 -15.94
N SER A 332 -14.78 3.85 -16.68
CA SER A 332 -15.71 2.88 -17.26
C SER A 332 -16.51 2.13 -16.18
N ASN A 333 -15.86 1.73 -15.08
CA ASN A 333 -16.54 1.07 -13.96
C ASN A 333 -17.62 1.96 -13.33
N LEU A 334 -17.33 3.25 -13.11
CA LEU A 334 -18.32 4.21 -12.62
C LEU A 334 -19.46 4.42 -13.63
N TYR A 335 -19.12 4.60 -14.91
CA TYR A 335 -20.12 4.78 -15.97
C TYR A 335 -21.12 3.63 -16.00
N TRP A 336 -20.64 2.39 -16.02
CA TRP A 336 -21.50 1.21 -16.05
C TRP A 336 -22.23 0.98 -14.73
N ALA A 337 -21.61 1.27 -13.57
CA ALA A 337 -22.31 1.20 -12.29
C ALA A 337 -23.52 2.15 -12.23
N LYS A 338 -23.40 3.36 -12.80
CA LYS A 338 -24.54 4.30 -12.96
C LYS A 338 -25.56 3.78 -13.96
N LYS A 339 -25.11 3.31 -15.12
CA LYS A 339 -25.98 2.80 -16.20
C LYS A 339 -26.84 1.63 -15.71
N LEU A 340 -26.26 0.74 -14.91
CA LEU A 340 -26.92 -0.41 -14.31
C LEU A 340 -27.68 -0.06 -13.01
N LYS A 341 -27.79 1.22 -12.62
CA LYS A 341 -28.45 1.70 -11.39
C LYS A 341 -27.92 1.06 -10.09
N MET A 342 -26.69 0.56 -10.09
CA MET A 342 -26.05 0.00 -8.89
C MET A 342 -25.59 1.09 -7.91
N VAL A 343 -25.44 2.31 -8.41
CA VAL A 343 -25.14 3.51 -7.62
C VAL A 343 -26.04 4.65 -8.10
N PRO A 344 -26.28 5.68 -7.25
CA PRO A 344 -27.00 6.88 -7.66
C PRO A 344 -26.38 7.56 -8.89
N ALA A 345 -27.20 8.24 -9.70
CA ALA A 345 -26.72 8.95 -10.89
C ALA A 345 -25.71 10.08 -10.55
N ASN A 346 -25.82 10.67 -9.36
CA ASN A 346 -24.91 11.69 -8.83
C ASN A 346 -23.66 11.11 -8.12
N GLU A 347 -23.46 9.79 -8.15
CA GLU A 347 -22.26 9.18 -7.58
C GLU A 347 -21.01 9.61 -8.36
N ASN A 348 -20.01 10.18 -7.70
CA ASN A 348 -18.78 10.63 -8.37
C ASN A 348 -17.53 9.89 -7.90
N ARG A 349 -17.64 9.01 -6.89
CA ARG A 349 -16.50 8.21 -6.39
C ARG A 349 -16.11 7.14 -7.40
N LEU A 350 -14.80 6.98 -7.64
CA LEU A 350 -14.30 6.00 -8.61
C LEU A 350 -14.20 4.57 -8.05
N TRP A 351 -14.12 4.46 -6.72
CA TRP A 351 -13.84 3.21 -6.01
C TRP A 351 -15.11 2.43 -5.68
N ILE A 352 -15.80 1.95 -6.72
CA ILE A 352 -17.04 1.19 -6.57
C ILE A 352 -16.73 -0.30 -6.67
N GLY A 353 -16.71 -0.97 -5.52
CA GLY A 353 -16.57 -2.42 -5.41
C GLY A 353 -17.90 -3.18 -5.60
N TRP A 354 -17.83 -4.50 -5.47
CA TRP A 354 -18.98 -5.40 -5.63
C TRP A 354 -19.92 -5.53 -4.43
N SER A 355 -19.64 -4.85 -3.31
CA SER A 355 -20.50 -4.97 -2.14
C SER A 355 -21.74 -4.09 -2.24
N SER A 356 -22.80 -4.52 -1.57
CA SER A 356 -24.09 -3.81 -1.52
C SER A 356 -24.03 -2.50 -0.75
N LYS A 357 -22.96 -2.23 0.01
CA LYS A 357 -22.79 -0.98 0.76
C LYS A 357 -21.64 -0.19 0.15
N PRO A 358 -21.91 0.85 -0.65
CA PRO A 358 -20.88 1.68 -1.25
C PRO A 358 -20.23 2.58 -0.19
N ASP A 359 -19.36 2.01 0.64
CA ASP A 359 -18.48 2.76 1.52
C ASP A 359 -17.15 3.01 0.79
N ALA A 360 -16.75 4.29 0.68
CA ALA A 360 -15.47 4.68 0.12
C ALA A 360 -14.29 4.04 0.87
N ARG A 361 -14.51 3.66 2.13
CA ARG A 361 -13.52 2.96 2.95
C ARG A 361 -13.40 1.49 2.62
N GLN A 362 -14.28 0.91 1.80
CA GLN A 362 -14.28 -0.53 1.58
C GLN A 362 -12.94 -1.03 1.04
N ILE A 363 -12.39 -0.40 -0.01
CA ILE A 363 -11.07 -0.77 -0.55
C ILE A 363 -9.96 -0.64 0.51
N VAL A 364 -10.03 0.38 1.37
CA VAL A 364 -9.04 0.59 2.43
C VAL A 364 -9.22 -0.40 3.59
N ALA A 365 -10.48 -0.77 3.88
CA ALA A 365 -10.87 -1.70 4.94
C ALA A 365 -10.64 -3.16 4.54
N ASP A 366 -10.60 -3.45 3.24
CA ASP A 366 -10.34 -4.77 2.66
C ASP A 366 -8.84 -5.13 2.69
N GLY A 367 -8.17 -4.88 3.83
CA GLY A 367 -6.76 -5.23 4.01
C GLY A 367 -6.44 -6.73 3.81
N HIS A 368 -7.46 -7.59 3.84
CA HIS A 368 -7.32 -9.01 3.48
C HIS A 368 -7.17 -9.24 1.96
N LEU A 369 -7.76 -8.39 1.12
CA LEU A 369 -7.59 -8.43 -0.34
C LEU A 369 -6.21 -7.93 -0.75
N LEU A 370 -5.70 -6.87 -0.09
CA LEU A 370 -4.30 -6.46 -0.25
C LEU A 370 -3.34 -7.59 0.13
N ARG A 371 -3.61 -8.30 1.24
CA ARG A 371 -2.82 -9.48 1.63
C ARG A 371 -2.88 -10.59 0.58
N ARG A 372 -4.06 -10.90 0.04
CA ARG A 372 -4.20 -11.88 -1.06
C ARG A 372 -3.44 -11.46 -2.31
N PHE A 373 -3.46 -10.18 -2.67
CA PHE A 373 -2.68 -9.65 -3.78
C PHE A 373 -1.18 -9.86 -3.54
N ILE A 374 -0.69 -9.51 -2.36
CA ILE A 374 0.70 -9.77 -1.96
C ILE A 374 1.01 -11.27 -2.01
N ASP A 375 0.19 -12.13 -1.39
CA ASP A 375 0.39 -13.58 -1.37
C ASP A 375 0.36 -14.20 -2.78
N ARG A 376 -0.41 -13.63 -3.72
CA ARG A 376 -0.48 -14.06 -5.12
C ARG A 376 0.82 -13.78 -5.86
N HIS A 377 1.34 -12.56 -5.73
CA HIS A 377 2.48 -12.10 -6.52
C HIS A 377 3.84 -12.34 -5.84
N ASN A 378 3.88 -12.53 -4.51
CA ASN A 378 5.10 -12.88 -3.78
C ASN A 378 5.46 -14.37 -3.84
N ARG A 379 4.64 -15.24 -4.47
CA ARG A 379 4.97 -16.66 -4.70
C ARG A 379 6.22 -16.88 -5.57
N VAL A 380 6.78 -15.83 -6.15
CA VAL A 380 8.04 -15.88 -6.92
C VAL A 380 9.28 -15.84 -6.01
N HIS A 381 9.15 -15.60 -4.69
CA HIS A 381 10.29 -15.62 -3.78
C HIS A 381 10.09 -16.60 -2.60
N PRO A 382 10.61 -17.85 -2.68
CA PRO A 382 10.42 -18.91 -1.67
C PRO A 382 10.93 -18.58 -0.25
N ARG A 383 11.64 -17.47 -0.04
CA ARG A 383 12.31 -17.13 1.23
C ARG A 383 11.44 -16.39 2.24
N PHE A 384 10.20 -16.02 1.91
CA PHE A 384 9.33 -15.23 2.80
C PHE A 384 8.25 -16.03 3.53
N HIS A 385 8.05 -17.31 3.20
CA HIS A 385 7.02 -18.13 3.84
C HIS A 385 7.44 -18.80 5.15
N GLY A 386 8.74 -18.83 5.48
CA GLY A 386 9.26 -19.56 6.65
C GLY A 386 8.82 -19.03 8.02
N HIS A 387 8.47 -17.75 8.15
CA HIS A 387 8.27 -17.14 9.49
C HIS A 387 6.84 -16.71 9.84
N LEU A 388 5.87 -16.90 8.94
CA LEU A 388 4.46 -16.58 9.24
C LEU A 388 3.61 -17.80 9.64
N GLN A 389 4.13 -19.03 9.53
CA GLN A 389 3.43 -20.26 9.94
C GLN A 389 3.80 -20.78 11.34
N GLU A 390 4.93 -20.40 11.93
CA GLU A 390 5.35 -20.93 13.25
C GLU A 390 4.60 -20.34 14.46
N GLY A 391 3.72 -19.35 14.25
CA GLY A 391 2.90 -18.75 15.31
C GLY A 391 1.59 -19.46 15.64
N ARG A 392 1.28 -20.59 14.98
CA ARG A 392 0.04 -21.35 15.19
C ARG A 392 0.28 -22.85 15.32
N SER A 393 1.20 -23.21 16.19
CA SER A 393 1.25 -24.56 16.73
C SER A 393 1.61 -24.47 18.20
N ARG A 394 0.61 -24.66 19.07
CA ARG A 394 0.73 -25.36 20.35
C ARG A 394 -0.69 -25.71 20.87
N PRO A 395 -0.79 -26.82 21.63
CA PRO A 395 -1.98 -27.65 21.78
C PRO A 395 -3.17 -26.98 22.47
#